data_AF-A0A7H4MRR9-F1
#
_entry.id   AF-A0A7H4MRR9-F1
#
_cell.length_a   1.000
_cell.length_b   1.000
_cell.length_c   1.000
_cell.angle_alpha   90.00
_cell.angle_beta   90.00
_cell.angle_gamma   90.00
#
_symmetry.space_group_name_H-M   'P 1'
#
loop_
_entity.id
_entity.type
_entity.pdbx_description
1 polymer ?
#
loop_
_entity_poly.entity_id
_entity_poly.type
_entity_poly.pdbx_seq_one_letter_code
_entity_poly.pdbx_strand_id
1 'polypeptide(L)'
;MALAPCHAFFQFYVADGKLSCQLYQRSCDVFLGLPFNIASYALLVHMVAQQCDLQVGDFVWTGGDTHLYSNHLEQTNLQLSREPRPLPKLVIKRKPASIFDYRFEDFEIEGYDPHPGIKAPVAI
;
A
#
# COMPACT_ATOMS: atom_id res chain seq x y z
N MET A 1 7.03 -23.03 -1.25
CA MET A 1 6.98 -21.59 -1.55
C MET A 1 8.08 -21.26 -2.54
N ALA A 2 7.79 -20.50 -3.60
CA ALA A 2 8.82 -20.03 -4.53
C ALA A 2 9.69 -18.91 -3.91
N LEU A 3 9.14 -18.15 -2.96
CA LEU A 3 9.84 -17.09 -2.22
C LEU A 3 9.27 -16.99 -0.78
N ALA A 4 10.11 -16.66 0.20
CA ALA A 4 9.66 -16.41 1.58
C ALA A 4 8.85 -15.10 1.68
N PRO A 5 7.80 -15.00 2.52
CA PRO A 5 6.94 -13.82 2.55
C PRO A 5 7.75 -12.59 2.96
N CYS A 6 7.62 -11.50 2.21
CA CYS A 6 8.23 -10.23 2.58
C CYS A 6 7.44 -9.55 3.72
N HIS A 7 6.11 -9.60 3.65
CA HIS A 7 5.20 -9.16 4.71
C HIS A 7 5.05 -10.28 5.74
N ALA A 8 5.78 -10.19 6.84
CA ALA A 8 5.89 -11.30 7.77
C ALA A 8 4.66 -11.42 8.67
N PHE A 9 4.15 -10.29 9.16
CA PHE A 9 2.93 -10.20 9.96
C PHE A 9 2.38 -8.77 9.97
N PHE A 10 1.09 -8.64 10.32
CA PHE A 10 0.44 -7.37 10.57
C PHE A 10 -0.51 -7.50 11.76
N GLN A 11 -0.83 -6.37 12.38
CA GLN A 11 -1.72 -6.28 13.53
C GLN A 11 -2.76 -5.18 13.31
N PHE A 12 -4.03 -5.48 13.57
CA PHE A 12 -5.08 -4.48 13.66
C PHE A 12 -5.23 -3.94 15.07
N TYR A 13 -5.59 -2.66 15.17
CA TYR A 13 -5.91 -1.97 16.41
C TYR A 13 -7.19 -1.15 16.24
N VAL A 14 -8.09 -1.21 17.22
CA VAL A 14 -9.35 -0.45 17.19
C VAL A 14 -9.41 0.48 18.40
N ALA A 15 -9.60 1.77 18.13
CA ALA A 15 -9.83 2.81 19.15
C ALA A 15 -10.72 3.90 18.56
N ASP A 16 -11.59 4.49 19.39
CA ASP A 16 -12.49 5.59 19.01
C ASP A 16 -13.28 5.34 17.70
N GLY A 17 -13.72 4.09 17.50
CA GLY A 17 -14.45 3.68 16.30
C GLY A 17 -13.62 3.63 15.01
N LYS A 18 -12.29 3.69 15.10
CA LYS A 18 -11.35 3.63 13.98
C LYS A 18 -10.51 2.35 13.99
N LEU A 19 -10.27 1.78 12.83
CA LEU A 19 -9.38 0.62 12.62
C LEU A 19 -8.06 1.05 12.00
N SER A 20 -6.98 0.86 12.75
CA SER A 20 -5.59 1.05 12.31
C SER A 20 -4.91 -0.29 12.05
N CYS A 21 -3.86 -0.30 11.24
CA CYS A 21 -3.04 -1.49 10.97
C CYS A 21 -1.55 -1.16 11.04
N GLN A 22 -0.80 -2.00 11.74
CA GLN A 22 0.66 -2.04 11.67
C GLN A 22 1.11 -3.23 10.82
N LEU A 23 2.06 -3.02 9.90
CA LEU A 23 2.68 -4.07 9.08
C LEU A 23 4.17 -4.16 9.39
N TYR A 24 4.67 -5.37 9.66
CA TYR A 24 6.11 -5.66 9.64
C TYR A 24 6.53 -6.36 8.35
N GLN A 25 7.45 -5.75 7.61
CA GLN A 25 8.01 -6.24 6.37
C GLN A 25 9.49 -6.56 6.54
N ARG A 26 9.88 -7.85 6.49
CA ARG A 26 11.26 -8.29 6.76
C ARG A 26 12.28 -7.77 5.74
N SER A 27 11.85 -7.54 4.50
CA SER A 27 12.70 -7.20 3.36
C SER A 27 11.90 -6.35 2.38
N CYS A 28 12.45 -5.19 2.02
CA CYS A 28 11.73 -4.14 1.32
C CYS A 28 12.61 -3.49 0.25
N ASP A 29 12.32 -3.83 -1.01
CA ASP A 29 12.72 -3.03 -2.16
C ASP A 29 11.96 -1.70 -2.12
N VAL A 30 12.68 -0.62 -1.82
CA VAL A 30 12.10 0.71 -1.66
C VAL A 30 11.54 1.28 -2.97
N PHE A 31 12.13 0.92 -4.11
CA PHE A 31 11.76 1.52 -5.39
C PHE A 31 10.55 0.81 -6.02
N LEU A 32 10.58 -0.52 -6.10
CA LEU A 32 9.48 -1.28 -6.69
C LEU A 32 8.50 -1.79 -5.64
N GLY A 33 8.97 -2.48 -4.60
CA GLY A 33 8.12 -3.21 -3.67
C GLY A 33 7.28 -2.29 -2.76
N LEU A 34 7.94 -1.33 -2.12
CA LEU A 34 7.34 -0.49 -1.09
C LEU A 34 6.09 0.27 -1.56
N PRO A 35 6.08 0.95 -2.74
CA PRO A 35 4.88 1.65 -3.21
C PRO A 35 3.66 0.73 -3.36
N PHE A 36 3.85 -0.48 -3.91
CA PHE A 36 2.77 -1.48 -4.00
C PHE A 36 2.32 -1.96 -2.62
N ASN A 37 3.26 -2.14 -1.69
CA ASN A 37 2.96 -2.66 -0.36
C ASN A 37 2.15 -1.65 0.47
N ILE A 38 2.50 -0.37 0.39
CA ILE A 38 1.73 0.72 1.03
C ILE A 38 0.30 0.74 0.48
N ALA A 39 0.13 0.76 -0.84
CA ALA A 39 -1.21 0.80 -1.45
C ALA A 39 -2.03 -0.45 -1.13
N SER A 40 -1.41 -1.64 -1.17
CA SER A 40 -2.08 -2.92 -0.90
C SER A 40 -2.60 -3.00 0.54
N TYR A 41 -1.80 -2.60 1.52
CA TYR A 41 -2.23 -2.67 2.93
C TYR A 41 -3.15 -1.51 3.30
N ALA A 42 -2.99 -0.32 2.72
CA ALA A 42 -3.98 0.74 2.86
C ALA A 42 -5.35 0.28 2.33
N LEU A 43 -5.40 -0.37 1.15
CA LEU A 43 -6.63 -0.95 0.63
C LEU A 43 -7.23 -1.99 1.60
N LEU A 44 -6.40 -2.90 2.13
CA LEU A 44 -6.84 -3.88 3.12
C LEU A 44 -7.43 -3.21 4.37
N VAL A 45 -6.81 -2.17 4.90
CA VAL A 45 -7.31 -1.40 6.05
C VAL A 45 -8.69 -0.83 5.73
N HIS A 46 -8.86 -0.20 4.57
CA HIS A 46 -10.15 0.36 4.16
C HIS A 46 -11.23 -0.74 4.00
N MET A 47 -10.89 -1.88 3.41
CA MET A 47 -11.82 -3.01 3.25
C MET A 47 -12.25 -3.59 4.61
N VAL A 48 -11.29 -3.84 5.51
CA VAL A 48 -11.58 -4.39 6.85
C VAL A 48 -12.37 -3.39 7.69
N ALA A 49 -11.99 -2.10 7.68
CA ALA A 49 -12.74 -1.06 8.37
C ALA A 49 -14.21 -1.00 7.89
N GLN A 50 -14.45 -1.01 6.57
CA GLN A 50 -15.80 -1.01 6.01
C GLN A 50 -16.59 -2.27 6.41
N GLN A 51 -15.97 -3.44 6.36
CA GLN A 51 -16.62 -4.70 6.76
C GLN A 51 -16.99 -4.74 8.24
N CYS A 52 -16.17 -4.13 9.09
CA CYS A 52 -16.39 -4.05 10.54
C CYS A 52 -17.25 -2.85 10.99
N ASP A 53 -17.79 -2.05 10.07
CA ASP A 53 -18.54 -0.82 10.39
C ASP A 53 -17.71 0.20 11.22
N LEU A 54 -16.41 0.26 10.93
CA LEU A 54 -15.45 1.16 11.56
C LEU A 54 -14.99 2.24 10.57
N GLN A 55 -14.52 3.35 11.12
CA GLN A 55 -13.79 4.36 10.36
C GLN A 55 -12.35 3.90 10.08
N VAL A 56 -11.73 4.47 9.05
CA VAL A 56 -10.32 4.22 8.74
C VAL A 56 -9.43 4.97 9.74
N GLY A 57 -8.50 4.24 10.34
CA GLY A 57 -7.43 4.77 11.18
C GLY A 57 -6.10 4.84 10.43
N ASP A 58 -5.01 4.66 11.16
CA ASP A 58 -3.66 4.80 10.63
C ASP A 58 -3.15 3.50 10.02
N PHE A 59 -2.38 3.62 8.94
CA PHE A 59 -1.54 2.54 8.45
C PHE A 59 -0.07 2.83 8.82
N VAL A 60 0.52 1.95 9.63
CA VAL A 60 1.89 2.06 10.15
C VAL A 60 2.74 0.97 9.50
N TRP A 61 3.66 1.36 8.63
CA TRP A 61 4.61 0.43 8.03
C TRP A 61 5.92 0.35 8.83
N THR A 62 6.42 -0.85 9.06
CA THR A 62 7.69 -1.14 9.74
C THR A 62 8.57 -2.00 8.84
N GLY A 63 9.68 -1.45 8.37
CA GLY A 63 10.68 -2.17 7.58
C GLY A 63 11.75 -2.85 8.44
N GLY A 64 12.11 -4.08 8.06
CA GLY A 64 13.34 -4.75 8.46
C GLY A 64 14.48 -4.29 7.56
N ASP A 65 14.95 -5.17 6.68
CA ASP A 65 15.92 -4.80 5.64
C ASP A 65 15.25 -3.91 4.58
N THR A 66 15.56 -2.62 4.61
CA THR A 66 15.03 -1.61 3.68
C THR A 66 16.15 -1.19 2.75
N HIS A 67 16.04 -1.53 1.48
CA HIS A 67 17.13 -1.40 0.52
C HIS A 67 16.68 -0.82 -0.83
N LEU A 68 17.67 -0.29 -1.54
CA LEU A 68 17.56 0.16 -2.91
C LEU A 68 18.53 -0.65 -3.77
N TYR A 69 18.04 -1.27 -4.85
CA TYR A 69 18.91 -1.96 -5.78
C TYR A 69 19.77 -0.95 -6.57
N SER A 70 21.04 -1.29 -6.80
CA SER A 70 22.00 -0.40 -7.47
C SER A 70 21.61 -0.09 -8.93
N ASN A 71 20.86 -0.97 -9.59
CA ASN A 71 20.31 -0.75 -10.93
C ASN A 71 19.06 0.15 -10.95
N HIS A 72 18.62 0.69 -9.81
CA HIS A 72 17.48 1.64 -9.69
C HIS A 72 17.92 3.07 -9.32
N LEU A 73 19.22 3.36 -9.26
CA LEU A 73 19.74 4.65 -8.80
C LEU A 73 19.29 5.82 -9.71
N GLU A 74 19.34 5.65 -11.03
CA GLU A 74 18.91 6.69 -11.98
C GLU A 74 17.41 6.99 -11.85
N GLN A 75 16.59 5.94 -11.75
CA GLN A 75 15.15 6.01 -11.59
C GLN A 75 14.77 6.69 -10.26
N THR A 76 15.49 6.36 -9.19
CA THR A 76 15.29 6.96 -7.87
C THR A 76 15.65 8.44 -7.88
N ASN A 77 16.77 8.81 -8.50
CA ASN A 77 17.16 10.23 -8.64
C ASN A 77 16.10 11.02 -9.42
N LEU A 78 15.55 10.46 -10.49
CA LEU A 78 14.44 11.07 -11.23
C LEU A 78 13.16 11.19 -10.39
N GLN A 79 12.86 10.20 -9.54
CA GLN A 79 11.71 10.27 -8.64
C GLN A 79 11.90 11.36 -7.58
N LEU A 80 13.09 11.47 -7.01
CA LEU A 80 13.43 12.47 -5.99
C LEU A 80 13.50 13.90 -6.54
N SER A 81 13.65 14.09 -7.86
CA SER A 81 13.60 15.41 -8.48
C SER A 81 12.18 15.94 -8.71
N ARG A 82 11.14 15.19 -8.31
CA ARG A 82 9.73 15.53 -8.54
C ARG A 82 9.09 16.01 -7.24
N GLU A 83 8.45 17.18 -7.30
CA GLU A 83 7.61 17.65 -6.20
C GLU A 83 6.38 16.74 -6.02
N PRO A 84 6.08 16.26 -4.81
CA PRO A 84 4.85 15.51 -4.53
C PRO A 84 3.60 16.30 -4.91
N ARG A 85 2.65 15.63 -5.55
CA ARG A 85 1.33 16.17 -5.87
C ARG A 85 0.32 15.77 -4.78
N PRO A 86 -0.87 16.41 -4.71
CA PRO A 86 -1.91 16.00 -3.79
C PRO A 86 -2.21 14.50 -3.88
N LEU A 87 -2.45 13.88 -2.73
CA LEU A 87 -2.81 12.46 -2.67
C LEU A 87 -4.19 12.23 -3.30
N PRO A 88 -4.40 11.10 -3.99
CA PRO A 88 -5.72 10.72 -4.45
C PRO A 88 -6.62 10.29 -3.29
N LYS A 89 -7.91 10.09 -3.58
CA LYS A 89 -8.87 9.52 -2.64
C LYS A 89 -9.35 8.16 -3.13
N LEU A 90 -9.27 7.15 -2.25
CA LEU A 90 -9.93 5.85 -2.47
C LEU A 90 -11.42 5.96 -2.10
N VAL A 91 -12.28 5.58 -3.03
CA VAL A 91 -13.73 5.45 -2.87
C VAL A 91 -14.12 3.99 -3.04
N ILE A 92 -14.81 3.44 -2.04
CA ILE A 92 -15.36 2.09 -2.09
C ILE A 92 -16.88 2.20 -2.31
N LYS A 93 -17.33 1.84 -3.51
CA LYS A 93 -18.70 2.06 -4.00
C LYS A 93 -19.74 1.14 -3.38
N ARG A 94 -19.32 -0.02 -2.90
CA ARG A 94 -20.20 -1.08 -2.42
C ARG A 94 -19.60 -1.76 -1.20
N LYS A 95 -20.43 -2.04 -0.19
CA LYS A 95 -20.11 -2.96 0.91
C LYS A 95 -20.77 -4.32 0.64
N PRO A 96 -20.05 -5.32 0.10
CA PRO A 96 -20.55 -6.70 0.03
C PRO A 96 -20.78 -7.32 1.41
N ALA A 97 -21.50 -8.45 1.44
CA ALA A 97 -21.73 -9.23 2.66
C ALA A 97 -20.46 -9.90 3.22
N SER A 98 -19.47 -10.17 2.37
CA SER A 98 -18.18 -10.75 2.74
C SER A 98 -17.03 -9.94 2.15
N ILE A 99 -15.91 -9.87 2.88
CA ILE A 99 -14.66 -9.27 2.38
C ILE A 99 -14.13 -9.96 1.12
N PHE A 100 -14.54 -11.19 0.85
CA PHE A 100 -14.13 -11.94 -0.33
C PHE A 100 -14.97 -11.64 -1.58
N ASP A 101 -16.09 -10.93 -1.43
CA ASP A 101 -17.03 -10.65 -2.52
C ASP A 101 -16.78 -9.28 -3.17
N TYR A 102 -15.76 -8.53 -2.74
CA TYR A 102 -15.36 -7.30 -3.42
C TYR A 102 -14.84 -7.60 -4.83
N ARG A 103 -15.14 -6.72 -5.76
CA ARG A 103 -14.72 -6.78 -7.17
C ARG A 103 -13.97 -5.51 -7.54
N PHE A 104 -13.22 -5.57 -8.64
CA PHE A 104 -12.43 -4.44 -9.11
C PHE A 104 -13.28 -3.18 -9.30
N GLU A 105 -14.51 -3.34 -9.81
CA GLU A 105 -15.43 -2.21 -10.08
C GLU A 105 -15.97 -1.54 -8.81
N ASP A 106 -15.79 -2.15 -7.64
CA ASP A 106 -16.19 -1.57 -6.36
C ASP A 106 -15.22 -0.49 -5.87
N PHE A 107 -14.06 -0.34 -6.51
CA PHE A 107 -13.02 0.60 -6.12
C PHE A 107 -12.82 1.68 -7.17
N GLU A 108 -12.74 2.93 -6.71
CA GLU A 108 -12.41 4.08 -7.53
C GLU A 108 -11.33 4.91 -6.85
N ILE A 109 -10.38 5.40 -7.63
CA ILE A 109 -9.34 6.31 -7.17
C ILE A 109 -9.61 7.68 -7.80
N GLU A 110 -10.17 8.59 -7.01
CA GLU A 110 -10.49 9.95 -7.44
C GLU A 110 -9.27 10.86 -7.32
N GLY A 111 -9.08 11.76 -8.29
CA GLY A 111 -8.03 12.78 -8.23
C GLY A 111 -6.60 12.25 -8.36
N TYR A 112 -6.41 11.07 -8.94
CA TYR A 112 -5.07 10.53 -9.18
C TYR A 112 -4.41 11.22 -10.38
N ASP A 113 -3.57 12.21 -10.10
CA ASP A 113 -2.76 12.94 -11.08
C ASP A 113 -1.26 12.70 -10.82
N PRO A 114 -0.73 11.49 -11.09
CA PRO A 114 0.67 11.19 -10.84
C PRO A 114 1.58 11.81 -11.91
N HIS A 115 2.87 11.96 -11.56
CA HIS A 115 3.90 12.16 -12.57
C HIS A 115 4.01 10.94 -13.50
N PRO A 116 4.57 11.09 -14.73
CA PRO A 116 4.74 9.97 -15.66
C PRO A 116 5.47 8.77 -15.02
N GLY A 117 5.02 7.56 -15.33
CA GLY A 117 5.58 6.33 -14.79
C GLY A 117 7.09 6.19 -15.04
N ILE A 118 7.81 5.61 -14.08
CA ILE A 118 9.24 5.32 -14.18
C ILE A 118 9.42 3.80 -14.31
N LYS A 119 10.06 3.36 -15.39
CA LYS A 119 10.31 1.93 -15.62
C LYS A 119 11.61 1.51 -14.94
N ALA A 120 11.58 0.42 -14.17
CA ALA A 120 12.76 -0.22 -13.61
C ALA A 120 12.67 -1.75 -13.72
N PRO A 121 13.79 -2.46 -13.94
CA PRO A 121 13.82 -3.91 -14.00
C PRO A 121 13.70 -4.53 -12.60
N VAL A 122 12.97 -5.64 -12.47
CA VAL A 122 12.96 -6.44 -11.23
C VAL A 122 14.29 -7.17 -11.09
N ALA A 123 14.87 -7.19 -9.89
CA ALA A 123 16.00 -8.06 -9.59
C ALA A 123 15.49 -9.50 -9.42
N ILE A 124 16.02 -10.43 -10.22
CA ILE A 124 15.71 -11.88 -10.15
C ILE A 124 16.77 -12.57 -9.31
#